data_AF-A0AA39U4U3-F1
#
_entry.id   AF-A0AA39U4U3-F1
#
_cell.length_a   1.000
_cell.length_b   1.000
_cell.length_c   1.000
_cell.angle_alpha   90.00
_cell.angle_beta   90.00
_cell.angle_gamma   90.00
#
_symmetry.space_group_name_H-M   'P 1'
#
loop_
_entity.id
_entity.type
_entity.pdbx_description
1 polymer ?
#
loop_
_entity_poly.entity_id
_entity_poly.type
_entity_poly.pdbx_seq_one_letter_code
_entity_poly.pdbx_strand_id
1 'polypeptide(L)'
;MKAEWQAKLAAHEEEIRAWREERLVVSGVDPTEEAREYPEVFVARHFLDGEGKPDREKTKEGVVLGALGEKEKEGLWEAVKKVEGLSLYVRDRRSVVCWGEGDGLVRGMDRAFAEIEKMEEARADPLFAATMEAHFDVNRFMAKYFLSGVFGRPVRKRTPHAVVLRGWFGGVKDRQHLLTVVKHCEGLSVCYFMDESKQDFAILGWYSAALEEQKRRLAEREMAKRDAKNRS
;
A
#
# COMPACT_ATOMS: atom_id res chain seq x y z
N MET A 1 -16.81 -6.90 46.94
CA MET A 1 -15.85 -5.97 46.31
C MET A 1 -15.23 -6.49 45.01
N LYS A 2 -14.44 -7.57 44.97
CA LYS A 2 -13.79 -8.04 43.71
C LYS A 2 -14.78 -8.49 42.62
N ALA A 3 -15.80 -9.27 42.99
CA ALA A 3 -16.84 -9.74 42.06
C ALA A 3 -17.72 -8.58 41.52
N GLU A 4 -17.98 -7.59 42.36
CA GLU A 4 -18.75 -6.39 42.00
C GLU A 4 -18.01 -5.49 41.02
N TRP A 5 -16.68 -5.39 41.18
CA TRP A 5 -15.81 -4.66 40.26
C TRP A 5 -15.70 -5.37 38.91
N GLN A 6 -15.60 -6.71 38.92
CA GLN A 6 -15.60 -7.52 37.69
C GLN A 6 -16.94 -7.42 36.93
N ALA A 7 -18.07 -7.43 37.64
CA ALA A 7 -19.38 -7.24 37.03
C ALA A 7 -19.54 -5.85 36.39
N LYS A 8 -19.04 -4.79 37.07
CA LYS A 8 -19.04 -3.43 36.51
C LYS A 8 -18.14 -3.29 35.28
N LEU A 9 -16.99 -3.98 35.27
CA LEU A 9 -16.10 -3.98 34.11
C LEU A 9 -16.74 -4.69 32.91
N ALA A 10 -17.34 -5.86 33.14
CA ALA A 10 -18.03 -6.61 32.09
C ALA A 10 -19.23 -5.84 31.50
N ALA A 11 -20.03 -5.20 32.36
CA ALA A 11 -21.15 -4.36 31.92
C ALA A 11 -20.67 -3.15 31.09
N HIS A 12 -19.57 -2.52 31.50
CA HIS A 12 -18.97 -1.41 30.74
C HIS A 12 -18.40 -1.87 29.39
N GLU A 13 -17.80 -3.06 29.34
CA GLU A 13 -17.32 -3.67 28.09
C GLU A 13 -18.48 -4.03 27.14
N GLU A 14 -19.61 -4.50 27.66
CA GLU A 14 -20.83 -4.70 26.86
C GLU A 14 -21.42 -3.38 26.36
N GLU A 15 -21.45 -2.35 27.19
CA GLU A 15 -21.97 -1.03 26.83
C GLU A 15 -21.11 -0.37 25.74
N ILE A 16 -19.78 -0.48 25.84
CA ILE A 16 -18.85 -0.06 24.78
C ILE A 16 -19.07 -0.89 23.50
N ARG A 17 -19.31 -2.19 23.62
CA ARG A 17 -19.55 -3.08 22.47
C ARG A 17 -20.84 -2.70 21.75
N ALA A 18 -21.94 -2.52 22.48
CA ALA A 18 -23.23 -2.11 21.94
C ALA A 18 -23.15 -0.72 21.28
N TRP A 19 -22.48 0.24 21.92
CA TRP A 19 -22.27 1.58 21.36
C TRP A 19 -21.44 1.55 20.06
N ARG A 20 -20.42 0.68 20.00
CA ARG A 20 -19.64 0.46 18.76
C ARG A 20 -20.52 -0.14 17.68
N GLU A 21 -21.23 -1.22 17.97
CA GLU A 21 -22.14 -1.87 17.03
C GLU A 21 -23.17 -0.88 16.46
N GLU A 22 -23.72 0.00 17.29
CA GLU A 22 -24.68 1.04 16.86
C GLU A 22 -24.04 2.11 15.95
N ARG A 23 -22.81 2.58 16.23
CA ARG A 23 -22.06 3.46 15.29
C ARG A 23 -21.71 2.76 13.97
N LEU A 24 -21.55 1.44 14.01
CA LEU A 24 -21.12 0.63 12.87
C LEU A 24 -22.30 0.15 12.01
N VAL A 25 -23.53 0.12 12.54
CA VAL A 25 -24.78 -0.11 11.78
C VAL A 25 -25.04 1.00 10.76
N VAL A 26 -24.36 2.13 10.85
CA VAL A 26 -24.26 3.10 9.76
C VAL A 26 -23.46 2.46 8.61
N SER A 27 -24.18 1.74 7.74
CA SER A 27 -23.68 1.14 6.52
C SER A 27 -22.92 2.18 5.70
N GLY A 28 -21.62 1.95 5.45
CA GLY A 28 -20.80 2.82 4.60
C GLY A 28 -19.50 3.32 5.19
N VAL A 29 -19.10 2.89 6.39
CA VAL A 29 -17.75 3.18 6.89
C VAL A 29 -16.72 2.52 5.97
N ASP A 30 -15.80 3.32 5.43
CA ASP A 30 -14.65 2.83 4.66
C ASP A 30 -13.92 1.76 5.48
N PRO A 31 -13.65 0.56 4.93
CA PRO A 31 -12.95 -0.50 5.67
C PRO A 31 -11.62 -0.02 6.27
N THR A 32 -10.97 0.98 5.66
CA THR A 32 -9.77 1.62 6.21
C THR A 32 -10.06 2.37 7.52
N GLU A 33 -11.14 3.13 7.58
CA GLU A 33 -11.56 3.87 8.78
C GLU A 33 -11.98 2.90 9.88
N GLU A 34 -12.72 1.85 9.53
CA GLU A 34 -13.12 0.82 10.49
C GLU A 34 -11.90 0.11 11.08
N ALA A 35 -10.95 -0.31 10.25
CA ALA A 35 -9.71 -0.93 10.72
C ALA A 35 -8.86 0.02 11.59
N ARG A 36 -8.94 1.34 11.31
CA ARG A 36 -8.21 2.38 12.05
C ARG A 36 -8.80 2.61 13.44
N GLU A 37 -10.12 2.73 13.55
CA GLU A 37 -10.80 3.04 14.81
C GLU A 37 -11.10 1.79 15.65
N TYR A 38 -11.46 0.68 15.00
CA TYR A 38 -12.01 -0.52 15.64
C TYR A 38 -11.51 -1.82 14.95
N PRO A 39 -10.23 -2.18 15.06
CA PRO A 39 -9.65 -3.31 14.33
C PRO A 39 -10.33 -4.66 14.63
N GLU A 40 -10.79 -4.89 15.86
CA GLU A 40 -11.53 -6.11 16.23
C GLU A 40 -12.89 -6.21 15.53
N VAL A 41 -13.57 -5.08 15.38
CA VAL A 41 -14.83 -5.02 14.65
C VAL A 41 -14.58 -5.28 13.17
N PHE A 42 -13.58 -4.61 12.60
CA PHE A 42 -13.17 -4.85 11.22
C PHE A 42 -12.97 -6.34 10.94
N VAL A 43 -12.23 -7.03 11.82
CA VAL A 43 -12.01 -8.47 11.68
C VAL A 43 -13.32 -9.25 11.79
N ALA A 44 -14.15 -8.97 12.81
CA ALA A 44 -15.43 -9.64 12.99
C ALA A 44 -16.40 -9.45 11.82
N ARG A 45 -16.49 -8.23 11.30
CA ARG A 45 -17.38 -7.88 10.19
C ARG A 45 -16.99 -8.60 8.91
N HIS A 46 -15.71 -8.54 8.55
CA HIS A 46 -15.22 -8.99 7.24
C HIS A 46 -14.81 -10.47 7.20
N PHE A 47 -14.46 -11.07 8.33
CA PHE A 47 -13.84 -12.40 8.36
C PHE A 47 -14.47 -13.41 9.32
N LEU A 48 -15.41 -13.00 10.18
CA LEU A 48 -16.08 -13.92 11.11
C LEU A 48 -17.57 -14.04 10.81
N ASP A 49 -18.17 -15.20 11.09
CA ASP A 49 -19.63 -15.40 11.07
C ASP A 49 -20.32 -14.80 12.31
N GLY A 50 -21.64 -14.99 12.42
CA GLY A 50 -22.42 -14.52 13.57
C GLY A 50 -22.09 -15.19 14.91
N GLU A 51 -21.33 -16.30 14.89
CA GLU A 51 -20.83 -16.99 16.09
C GLU A 51 -19.38 -16.59 16.43
N GLY A 52 -18.78 -15.68 15.66
CA GLY A 52 -17.39 -15.26 15.83
C GLY A 52 -16.38 -16.27 15.31
N LYS A 53 -16.79 -17.23 14.47
CA LYS A 53 -15.89 -18.20 13.84
C LYS A 53 -15.42 -17.70 12.47
N PRO A 54 -14.21 -18.10 12.01
CA PRO A 54 -13.73 -17.77 10.68
C PRO A 54 -14.71 -18.14 9.56
N ASP A 55 -15.14 -17.15 8.77
CA ASP A 55 -16.04 -17.31 7.62
C ASP A 55 -15.33 -16.89 6.32
N ARG A 56 -14.87 -17.90 5.58
CA ARG A 56 -14.12 -17.70 4.33
C ARG A 56 -15.01 -17.21 3.18
N GLU A 57 -16.32 -17.40 3.26
CA GLU A 57 -17.25 -16.99 2.20
C GLU A 57 -17.53 -15.49 2.24
N LYS A 58 -17.43 -14.84 3.41
CA LYS A 58 -17.59 -13.40 3.56
C LYS A 58 -16.60 -12.57 2.74
N THR A 59 -15.32 -12.95 2.77
CA THR A 59 -14.25 -12.22 2.10
C THR A 59 -13.30 -13.17 1.38
N LYS A 60 -13.52 -13.36 0.07
CA LYS A 60 -12.73 -14.29 -0.76
C LYS A 60 -11.38 -13.72 -1.21
N GLU A 61 -11.33 -12.44 -1.51
CA GLU A 61 -10.17 -11.77 -2.14
C GLU A 61 -9.34 -10.92 -1.17
N GLY A 62 -9.66 -10.96 0.12
CA GLY A 62 -9.12 -10.05 1.12
C GLY A 62 -9.72 -8.64 1.04
N VAL A 63 -9.37 -7.82 2.02
CA VAL A 63 -9.74 -6.41 2.10
C VAL A 63 -8.47 -5.57 1.97
N VAL A 64 -8.49 -4.64 1.03
CA VAL A 64 -7.42 -3.66 0.83
C VAL A 64 -7.76 -2.42 1.65
N LEU A 65 -6.82 -2.00 2.49
CA LEU A 65 -6.92 -0.84 3.36
C LEU A 65 -6.00 0.26 2.85
N GLY A 66 -6.38 1.51 3.08
CA GLY A 66 -5.54 2.68 2.86
C GLY A 66 -4.41 2.83 3.89
N ALA A 67 -3.95 4.08 4.05
CA ALA A 67 -2.88 4.42 4.97
C ALA A 67 -3.33 4.28 6.43
N LEU A 68 -2.50 3.60 7.22
CA LEU A 68 -2.64 3.41 8.66
C LEU A 68 -1.37 3.96 9.33
N GLY A 69 -1.51 4.64 10.46
CA GLY A 69 -0.35 5.04 11.27
C GLY A 69 0.20 3.85 12.06
N GLU A 70 1.36 4.02 12.70
CA GLU A 70 2.05 2.92 13.41
C GLU A 70 1.19 2.28 14.51
N LYS A 71 0.46 3.09 15.26
CA LYS A 71 -0.43 2.59 16.33
C LYS A 71 -1.59 1.78 15.75
N GLU A 72 -2.15 2.22 14.63
CA GLU A 72 -3.29 1.53 14.01
C GLU A 72 -2.84 0.26 13.29
N LYS A 73 -1.63 0.25 12.73
CA LYS A 73 -1.00 -0.98 12.22
C LYS A 73 -0.82 -2.03 13.32
N GLU A 74 -0.33 -1.62 14.50
CA GLU A 74 -0.16 -2.51 15.65
C GLU A 74 -1.51 -3.05 16.13
N GLY A 75 -2.52 -2.18 16.31
CA GLY A 75 -3.86 -2.60 16.70
C GLY A 75 -4.51 -3.58 15.72
N LEU A 76 -4.36 -3.34 14.41
CA LEU A 76 -4.85 -4.26 13.38
C LEU A 76 -4.09 -5.59 13.40
N TRP A 77 -2.78 -5.59 13.59
CA TRP A 77 -1.99 -6.81 13.70
C TRP A 77 -2.41 -7.66 14.89
N GLU A 78 -2.65 -7.02 16.04
CA GLU A 78 -3.15 -7.67 17.26
C GLU A 78 -4.55 -8.30 17.08
N ALA A 79 -5.43 -7.68 16.29
CA ALA A 79 -6.75 -8.24 15.98
C ALA A 79 -6.64 -9.41 14.98
N VAL A 80 -5.88 -9.23 13.90
CA VAL A 80 -5.75 -10.24 12.83
C VAL A 80 -5.12 -11.53 13.37
N LYS A 81 -4.09 -11.45 14.22
CA LYS A 81 -3.42 -12.65 14.75
C LYS A 81 -4.30 -13.53 15.64
N LYS A 82 -5.44 -13.01 16.13
CA LYS A 82 -6.39 -13.77 16.97
C LYS A 82 -7.27 -14.71 16.14
N VAL A 83 -7.34 -14.50 14.83
CA VAL A 83 -8.16 -15.30 13.93
C VAL A 83 -7.27 -16.23 13.13
N GLU A 84 -7.44 -17.53 13.36
CA GLU A 84 -6.70 -18.57 12.65
C GLU A 84 -6.94 -18.47 11.14
N GLY A 85 -5.85 -18.59 10.37
CA GLY A 85 -5.89 -18.56 8.92
C GLY A 85 -5.93 -17.16 8.31
N LEU A 86 -6.01 -16.07 9.07
CA LEU A 86 -5.82 -14.73 8.51
C LEU A 86 -4.34 -14.36 8.36
N SER A 87 -4.09 -13.47 7.41
CA SER A 87 -2.79 -12.89 7.09
C SER A 87 -2.92 -11.41 6.85
N LEU A 88 -1.90 -10.68 7.26
CA LEU A 88 -1.83 -9.23 7.18
C LEU A 88 -0.53 -8.84 6.48
N TYR A 89 -0.65 -8.07 5.41
CA TYR A 89 0.48 -7.40 4.76
C TYR A 89 0.33 -5.90 4.90
N VAL A 90 1.31 -5.25 5.54
CA VAL A 90 1.23 -3.82 5.90
C VAL A 90 2.34 -3.04 5.23
N ARG A 91 1.94 -1.94 4.59
CA ARG A 91 2.81 -0.87 4.08
C ARG A 91 2.21 0.48 4.45
N ASP A 92 3.00 1.53 4.33
CA ASP A 92 2.63 2.87 4.83
C ASP A 92 1.38 3.46 4.18
N ARG A 93 1.09 3.08 2.94
CA ARG A 93 -0.04 3.62 2.16
C ARG A 93 -1.16 2.62 1.92
N ARG A 94 -0.86 1.34 2.03
CA ARG A 94 -1.78 0.25 1.70
C ARG A 94 -1.49 -0.95 2.58
N SER A 95 -2.54 -1.54 3.12
CA SER A 95 -2.46 -2.82 3.81
C SER A 95 -3.44 -3.80 3.20
N VAL A 96 -3.20 -5.09 3.35
CA VAL A 96 -4.09 -6.15 2.88
C VAL A 96 -4.32 -7.10 4.04
N VAL A 97 -5.59 -7.36 4.34
CA VAL A 97 -6.01 -8.41 5.27
C VAL A 97 -6.72 -9.48 4.44
N CYS A 98 -6.31 -10.73 4.57
CA CYS A 98 -6.82 -11.81 3.72
C CYS A 98 -6.68 -13.17 4.43
N TRP A 99 -7.27 -14.21 3.86
CA TRP A 99 -6.96 -15.57 4.26
C TRP A 99 -5.54 -15.95 3.78
N GLY A 100 -4.70 -16.45 4.68
CA GLY A 100 -3.30 -16.79 4.44
C GLY A 100 -3.07 -18.16 3.80
N GLU A 101 -4.10 -18.99 3.71
CA GLU A 101 -4.02 -20.31 3.07
C GLU A 101 -3.89 -20.20 1.54
N GLY A 102 -3.10 -21.08 0.94
CA GLY A 102 -2.85 -21.12 -0.50
C GLY A 102 -2.30 -19.78 -1.03
N ASP A 103 -2.88 -19.28 -2.12
CA ASP A 103 -2.46 -18.04 -2.77
C ASP A 103 -3.22 -16.80 -2.25
N GLY A 104 -3.90 -16.89 -1.11
CA GLY A 104 -4.79 -15.83 -0.64
C GLY A 104 -4.10 -14.47 -0.44
N LEU A 105 -2.90 -14.47 0.14
CA LEU A 105 -2.08 -13.26 0.27
C LEU A 105 -1.61 -12.73 -1.09
N VAL A 106 -1.20 -13.62 -2.00
CA VAL A 106 -0.77 -13.23 -3.35
C VAL A 106 -1.91 -12.54 -4.08
N ARG A 107 -3.11 -13.12 -4.07
CA ARG A 107 -4.32 -12.54 -4.68
C ARG A 107 -4.72 -11.22 -4.04
N GLY A 108 -4.66 -11.11 -2.71
CA GLY A 108 -4.97 -9.87 -2.01
C GLY A 108 -4.00 -8.75 -2.36
N MET A 109 -2.71 -9.06 -2.50
CA MET A 109 -1.71 -8.11 -2.98
C MET A 109 -1.93 -7.73 -4.44
N ASP A 110 -2.27 -8.68 -5.31
CA ASP A 110 -2.56 -8.40 -6.73
C ASP A 110 -3.79 -7.50 -6.88
N ARG A 111 -4.82 -7.72 -6.05
CA ARG A 111 -5.99 -6.85 -5.95
C ARG A 111 -5.60 -5.44 -5.50
N ALA A 112 -4.81 -5.30 -4.45
CA ALA A 112 -4.32 -4.00 -3.99
C ALA A 112 -3.52 -3.27 -5.07
N PHE A 113 -2.73 -4.00 -5.85
CA PHE A 113 -1.99 -3.48 -6.99
C PHE A 113 -2.93 -2.93 -8.07
N ALA A 114 -3.96 -3.69 -8.45
CA ALA A 114 -4.97 -3.28 -9.42
C ALA A 114 -5.81 -2.08 -8.94
N GLU A 115 -6.09 -1.98 -7.64
CA GLU A 115 -6.77 -0.81 -7.06
C GLU A 115 -5.90 0.46 -7.13
N ILE A 116 -4.58 0.35 -6.98
CA ILE A 116 -3.66 1.48 -7.17
C ILE A 116 -3.71 1.99 -8.62
N GLU A 117 -3.69 1.08 -9.59
CA GLU A 117 -3.78 1.40 -11.02
C GLU A 117 -5.08 2.15 -11.36
N LYS A 118 -6.22 1.71 -10.83
CA LYS A 118 -7.50 2.43 -11.01
C LYS A 118 -7.48 3.85 -10.45
N MET A 119 -6.70 4.12 -9.41
CA MET A 119 -6.58 5.48 -8.85
C MET A 119 -5.75 6.41 -9.74
N GLU A 120 -4.90 5.87 -10.61
CA GLU A 120 -4.19 6.65 -11.63
C GLU A 120 -5.16 7.33 -12.58
N GLU A 121 -6.09 6.53 -13.12
CA GLU A 121 -7.09 6.95 -14.09
C GLU A 121 -7.92 8.11 -13.53
N ALA A 122 -8.21 8.06 -12.22
CA ALA A 122 -8.97 9.10 -11.53
C ALA A 122 -8.16 10.38 -11.24
N ARG A 123 -6.83 10.30 -11.06
CA ARG A 123 -6.01 11.43 -10.60
C ARG A 123 -5.30 12.20 -11.71
N ALA A 124 -5.24 11.66 -12.93
CA ALA A 124 -4.52 12.25 -14.06
C ALA A 124 -3.05 12.65 -13.75
N ASP A 125 -2.44 12.07 -12.70
CA ASP A 125 -1.01 12.20 -12.40
C ASP A 125 -0.32 10.91 -12.86
N PRO A 126 0.36 10.93 -14.03
CA PRO A 126 0.98 9.74 -14.62
C PRO A 126 2.15 9.20 -13.79
N LEU A 127 2.62 9.92 -12.77
CA LEU A 127 3.66 9.42 -11.86
C LEU A 127 3.06 8.72 -10.64
N PHE A 128 1.77 8.92 -10.38
CA PHE A 128 1.14 8.51 -9.12
C PHE A 128 1.07 6.99 -8.98
N ALA A 129 0.62 6.26 -10.01
CA ALA A 129 0.49 4.82 -9.92
C ALA A 129 1.82 4.12 -9.75
N ALA A 130 2.77 4.34 -10.66
CA ALA A 130 4.09 3.74 -10.61
C ALA A 130 4.77 3.98 -9.24
N THR A 131 4.63 5.20 -8.70
CA THR A 131 5.11 5.55 -7.37
C THR A 131 4.43 4.73 -6.26
N MET A 132 3.09 4.67 -6.27
CA MET A 132 2.33 3.96 -5.25
C MET A 132 2.52 2.45 -5.32
N GLU A 133 2.61 1.89 -6.52
CA GLU A 133 2.93 0.50 -6.81
C GLU A 133 4.31 0.12 -6.29
N ALA A 134 5.33 0.93 -6.58
CA ALA A 134 6.69 0.71 -6.08
C ALA A 134 6.78 0.74 -4.55
N HIS A 135 6.01 1.61 -3.89
CA HIS A 135 5.93 1.65 -2.43
C HIS A 135 5.12 0.50 -1.82
N PHE A 136 4.14 -0.02 -2.55
CA PHE A 136 3.34 -1.12 -2.06
C PHE A 136 4.11 -2.45 -2.16
N ASP A 137 4.69 -2.74 -3.31
CA ASP A 137 5.53 -3.91 -3.51
C ASP A 137 6.50 -3.71 -4.69
N VAL A 138 7.80 -3.55 -4.36
CA VAL A 138 8.86 -3.35 -5.35
C VAL A 138 8.95 -4.52 -6.34
N ASN A 139 8.73 -5.76 -5.90
CA ASN A 139 8.88 -6.92 -6.79
C ASN A 139 7.76 -7.00 -7.83
N ARG A 140 6.52 -6.69 -7.45
CA ARG A 140 5.37 -6.57 -8.35
C ARG A 140 5.50 -5.35 -9.26
N PHE A 141 5.98 -4.22 -8.74
CA PHE A 141 6.34 -3.07 -9.57
C PHE A 141 7.36 -3.45 -10.64
N MET A 142 8.44 -4.12 -10.25
CA MET A 142 9.46 -4.59 -11.20
C MET A 142 8.89 -5.61 -12.19
N ALA A 143 8.00 -6.50 -11.72
CA ALA A 143 7.26 -7.43 -12.59
C ALA A 143 6.39 -6.70 -13.62
N LYS A 144 5.68 -5.64 -13.23
CA LYS A 144 4.81 -4.88 -14.12
C LYS A 144 5.61 -4.15 -15.19
N TYR A 145 6.64 -3.40 -14.82
CA TYR A 145 7.33 -2.51 -15.78
C TYR A 145 8.53 -3.16 -16.46
N PHE A 146 9.29 -4.04 -15.79
CA PHE A 146 10.63 -4.39 -16.26
C PHE A 146 10.87 -5.90 -16.46
N LEU A 147 10.10 -6.78 -15.82
CA LEU A 147 10.37 -8.22 -15.81
C LEU A 147 9.22 -9.04 -16.43
N SER A 148 9.46 -10.30 -16.79
CA SER A 148 8.44 -11.20 -17.31
C SER A 148 7.43 -11.70 -16.27
N GLY A 149 7.54 -11.26 -15.02
CA GLY A 149 6.80 -11.71 -13.85
C GLY A 149 7.55 -11.37 -12.57
N VAL A 150 7.01 -11.74 -11.41
CA VAL A 150 7.69 -11.58 -10.11
C VAL A 150 8.96 -12.45 -10.12
N PHE A 151 10.12 -11.82 -9.90
CA PHE A 151 11.45 -12.44 -10.06
C PHE A 151 11.72 -13.00 -11.47
N GLY A 152 11.00 -12.50 -12.48
CA GLY A 152 11.14 -12.91 -13.88
C GLY A 152 12.40 -12.35 -14.55
N ARG A 153 12.56 -12.65 -15.84
CA ARG A 153 13.68 -12.15 -16.65
C ARG A 153 13.44 -10.71 -17.10
N PRO A 154 14.48 -9.90 -17.32
CA PRO A 154 14.37 -8.56 -17.90
C PRO A 154 13.64 -8.55 -19.27
N VAL A 155 12.69 -7.64 -19.46
CA VAL A 155 11.92 -7.46 -20.70
C VAL A 155 12.05 -6.01 -21.18
N ARG A 156 13.14 -5.72 -21.91
CA ARG A 156 13.49 -4.36 -22.34
C ARG A 156 12.40 -3.62 -23.14
N LYS A 157 11.65 -4.38 -23.94
CA LYS A 157 10.57 -3.83 -24.78
C LYS A 157 9.32 -3.42 -24.01
N ARG A 158 9.16 -3.88 -22.76
CA ARG A 158 7.94 -3.63 -21.98
C ARG A 158 7.80 -2.17 -21.59
N THR A 159 8.90 -1.59 -21.13
CA THR A 159 8.96 -0.18 -20.73
C THR A 159 10.12 0.47 -21.48
N PRO A 160 9.88 0.95 -22.71
CA PRO A 160 10.93 1.55 -23.55
C PRO A 160 11.35 2.93 -23.05
N HIS A 161 10.49 3.60 -22.28
CA HIS A 161 10.77 4.88 -21.64
C HIS A 161 11.09 4.68 -20.16
N ALA A 162 11.85 5.59 -19.56
CA ALA A 162 12.17 5.49 -18.15
C ALA A 162 10.92 5.73 -17.29
N VAL A 163 10.79 5.00 -16.19
CA VAL A 163 9.74 5.19 -15.18
C VAL A 163 10.27 6.16 -14.13
N VAL A 164 9.47 7.18 -13.81
CA VAL A 164 9.81 8.19 -12.81
C VAL A 164 8.93 7.96 -11.59
N LEU A 165 9.57 7.84 -10.42
CA LEU A 165 8.93 7.69 -9.13
C LEU A 165 9.13 8.96 -8.31
N ARG A 166 8.09 9.42 -7.61
CA ARG A 166 8.09 10.65 -6.80
C ARG A 166 8.00 10.34 -5.32
N GLY A 167 8.95 10.87 -4.56
CA GLY A 167 8.97 10.85 -3.09
C GLY A 167 9.18 9.44 -2.56
N TRP A 168 10.31 9.16 -1.92
CA TRP A 168 10.54 7.84 -1.38
C TRP A 168 9.88 7.70 0.00
N PHE A 169 8.60 7.34 0.04
CA PHE A 169 7.81 7.35 1.29
C PHE A 169 8.21 6.25 2.28
N GLY A 170 8.83 5.16 1.81
CA GLY A 170 9.25 4.03 2.66
C GLY A 170 10.65 4.17 3.30
N GLY A 171 11.27 5.34 3.17
CA GLY A 171 12.58 5.62 3.76
C GLY A 171 13.75 4.82 3.16
N VAL A 172 14.87 4.82 3.88
CA VAL A 172 16.16 4.25 3.40
C VAL A 172 16.05 2.76 3.05
N LYS A 173 15.22 2.00 3.78
CA LYS A 173 15.08 0.55 3.58
C LYS A 173 14.48 0.21 2.23
N ASP A 174 13.36 0.84 1.88
CA ASP A 174 12.71 0.59 0.59
C ASP A 174 13.61 1.05 -0.57
N ARG A 175 14.37 2.13 -0.38
CA ARG A 175 15.32 2.62 -1.39
C ARG A 175 16.42 1.59 -1.63
N GLN A 176 16.97 1.04 -0.55
CA GLN A 176 17.97 -0.02 -0.61
C GLN A 176 17.40 -1.30 -1.23
N HIS A 177 16.14 -1.61 -0.96
CA HIS A 177 15.46 -2.74 -1.58
C HIS A 177 15.34 -2.54 -3.10
N LEU A 178 14.89 -1.37 -3.56
CA LEU A 178 14.84 -1.07 -4.99
C LEU A 178 16.24 -1.15 -5.63
N LEU A 179 17.26 -0.53 -5.03
CA LEU A 179 18.64 -0.62 -5.51
C LEU A 179 19.10 -2.06 -5.67
N THR A 180 18.77 -2.90 -4.69
CA THR A 180 19.13 -4.31 -4.70
C THR A 180 18.44 -5.03 -5.84
N VAL A 181 17.13 -4.83 -6.05
CA VAL A 181 16.41 -5.49 -7.14
C VAL A 181 16.91 -5.00 -8.51
N VAL A 182 17.12 -3.69 -8.68
CA VAL A 182 17.65 -3.11 -9.93
C VAL A 182 19.05 -3.63 -10.24
N LYS A 183 19.93 -3.77 -9.24
CA LYS A 183 21.30 -4.30 -9.42
C LYS A 183 21.32 -5.72 -10.02
N HIS A 184 20.29 -6.52 -9.77
CA HIS A 184 20.18 -7.87 -10.32
C HIS A 184 19.47 -7.93 -11.68
N CYS A 185 19.04 -6.78 -12.23
CA CYS A 185 18.36 -6.69 -13.50
C CYS A 185 19.30 -6.15 -14.58
N GLU A 186 19.82 -7.04 -15.45
CA GLU A 186 20.83 -6.67 -16.43
C GLU A 186 20.37 -5.55 -17.38
N GLY A 187 21.16 -4.47 -17.42
CA GLY A 187 20.90 -3.29 -18.23
C GLY A 187 19.94 -2.30 -17.59
N LEU A 188 19.21 -2.66 -16.53
CA LEU A 188 18.40 -1.68 -15.81
C LEU A 188 19.29 -0.83 -14.90
N SER A 189 19.04 0.47 -14.89
CA SER A 189 19.73 1.43 -14.04
C SER A 189 18.69 2.27 -13.30
N VAL A 190 19.09 2.79 -12.14
CA VAL A 190 18.31 3.74 -11.36
C VAL A 190 19.17 4.93 -11.02
N CYS A 191 18.66 6.14 -11.23
CA CYS A 191 19.28 7.37 -10.74
C CYS A 191 18.33 8.10 -9.80
N TYR A 192 18.90 8.85 -8.87
CA TYR A 192 18.15 9.65 -7.90
C TYR A 192 18.51 11.11 -8.08
N PHE A 193 17.52 11.98 -7.92
CA PHE A 193 17.75 13.41 -7.84
C PHE A 193 16.72 14.04 -6.90
N MET A 194 17.11 15.17 -6.30
CA MET A 194 16.18 16.07 -5.63
C MET A 194 15.88 17.22 -6.57
N ASP A 195 14.63 17.63 -6.65
CA ASP A 195 14.30 18.90 -7.28
C ASP A 195 14.58 20.09 -6.35
N GLU A 196 14.32 21.31 -6.83
CA GLU A 196 14.51 22.54 -6.05
C GLU A 196 13.59 22.60 -4.81
N SER A 197 12.46 21.90 -4.83
CA SER A 197 11.53 21.78 -3.70
C SER A 197 11.98 20.76 -2.65
N LYS A 198 13.16 20.14 -2.84
CA LYS A 198 13.68 19.02 -2.05
C LYS A 198 12.78 17.79 -2.13
N GLN A 199 12.00 17.66 -3.19
CA GLN A 199 11.27 16.44 -3.49
C GLN A 199 12.23 15.44 -4.13
N ASP A 200 12.29 14.24 -3.52
CA ASP A 200 13.09 13.14 -4.04
C ASP A 200 12.42 12.49 -5.25
N PHE A 201 13.21 12.14 -6.25
CA PHE A 201 12.79 11.36 -7.41
C PHE A 201 13.74 10.20 -7.65
N ALA A 202 13.18 9.10 -8.15
CA ALA A 202 13.95 7.99 -8.71
C ALA A 202 13.54 7.79 -10.18
N ILE A 203 14.51 7.63 -11.07
CA ILE A 203 14.27 7.34 -12.49
C ILE A 203 14.86 5.96 -12.79
N LEU A 204 14.05 5.05 -13.33
CA LEU A 204 14.43 3.68 -13.67
C LEU A 204 14.34 3.45 -15.18
N GLY A 205 15.37 2.85 -15.78
CA GLY A 205 15.41 2.66 -17.24
C GLY A 205 16.60 1.82 -17.73
N TRP A 206 16.49 1.30 -18.96
CA TRP A 206 17.41 0.30 -19.53
C TRP A 206 18.77 0.82 -20.01
N TYR A 207 19.00 2.14 -19.98
CA TYR A 207 20.24 2.76 -20.47
C TYR A 207 20.52 4.08 -19.75
N SER A 208 21.76 4.28 -19.33
CA SER A 208 22.18 5.49 -18.58
C SER A 208 21.93 6.79 -19.35
N ALA A 209 22.14 6.81 -20.66
CA ALA A 209 21.88 8.00 -21.49
C ALA A 209 20.38 8.38 -21.51
N ALA A 210 19.49 7.39 -21.52
CA ALA A 210 18.04 7.63 -21.47
C ALA A 210 17.61 8.16 -20.09
N LEU A 211 18.31 7.76 -19.02
CA LEU A 211 18.10 8.28 -17.68
C LEU A 211 18.53 9.74 -17.55
N GLU A 212 19.72 10.10 -18.06
CA GLU A 212 20.20 11.48 -18.04
C GLU A 212 19.32 12.41 -18.89
N GLU A 213 18.84 11.93 -20.04
CA GLU A 213 17.90 12.69 -20.86
C GLU A 213 16.56 12.94 -20.13
N GLN A 214 16.02 11.94 -19.44
CA GLN A 214 14.79 12.11 -18.66
C GLN A 214 14.98 13.03 -17.46
N LYS A 215 16.13 12.93 -16.78
CA LYS A 215 16.52 13.84 -15.71
C LYS A 215 16.59 15.29 -16.21
N ARG A 216 17.19 15.53 -17.39
CA ARG A 216 17.24 16.84 -18.02
C ARG A 216 15.84 17.40 -18.32
N ARG A 217 14.97 16.60 -18.94
CA ARG A 217 13.59 16.99 -19.25
C ARG A 217 12.77 17.38 -18.01
N LEU A 218 12.95 16.65 -16.91
CA LEU A 218 12.28 16.98 -15.65
C LEU A 218 12.79 18.31 -15.08
N ALA A 219 14.11 18.53 -15.08
CA ALA A 219 14.70 19.80 -14.63
C ALA A 219 14.21 20.99 -15.48
N GLU A 220 14.14 20.84 -16.81
CA GLU A 220 13.62 21.86 -17.73
C GLU A 220 12.13 22.17 -17.46
N ARG A 221 11.30 21.16 -17.20
CA ARG A 221 9.88 21.34 -16.86
C ARG A 221 9.70 22.11 -15.56
N GLU A 222 10.50 21.83 -14.54
CA GLU A 222 10.41 22.54 -13.25
C GLU A 222 10.88 24.00 -13.39
N MET A 223 11.94 24.27 -14.15
CA MET A 223 12.34 25.65 -14.48
C MET A 223 11.22 26.40 -15.22
N ALA A 224 10.57 25.78 -16.20
CA ALA A 224 9.46 26.39 -16.94
C ALA A 224 8.25 26.71 -16.05
N LYS A 225 7.89 25.83 -15.10
CA LYS A 225 6.82 26.09 -14.12
C LYS A 225 7.15 27.26 -13.21
N ARG A 226 8.41 27.39 -12.80
CA ARG A 226 8.91 28.50 -11.99
C ARG A 226 8.79 29.83 -12.73
N ASP A 227 9.24 29.86 -13.98
CA ASP A 227 9.15 31.06 -14.82
C ASP A 227 7.68 31.49 -15.03
N ALA A 228 6.77 30.54 -15.20
CA ALA A 228 5.34 30.81 -15.29
C ALA A 228 4.78 31.39 -13.97
N LYS A 229 5.18 30.85 -12.82
CA LYS A 229 4.74 31.31 -11.48
C LYS A 229 5.29 32.69 -11.13
N ASN A 230 6.49 33.04 -11.59
CA ASN A 230 7.09 34.36 -11.35
C ASN A 230 6.53 35.46 -12.26
N ARG A 231 5.80 35.08 -13.32
CA ARG A 231 5.14 36.00 -14.27
C ARG A 231 3.65 36.24 -13.95
N SER A 232 3.07 35.50 -13.01
CA SER A 232 1.70 35.68 -12.51
C SER A 232 1.69 36.49 -11.22
#